data_AF-A0A9Q1R0B4-F1
#
_entry.id   AF-A0A9Q1R0B4-F1
#
_cell.length_a   1.000
_cell.length_b   1.000
_cell.length_c   1.000
_cell.angle_alpha   90.00
_cell.angle_beta   90.00
_cell.angle_gamma   90.00
#
_symmetry.space_group_name_H-M   'P 1'
#
loop_
_entity.id
_entity.type
_entity.pdbx_description
1 polymer ?
#
loop_
_entity_poly.entity_id
_entity_poly.type
_entity_poly.pdbx_seq_one_letter_code
_entity_poly.pdbx_strand_id
1 'polypeptide(L)'
;MSDENCKSIFLSLLSLQAGGWVGYFSYDIVRYVENKKLPFLRAPEDDRNIADIQLGLYEDVIVFDHVEKGNMTSEEYKNAVLQAKEHIAAGDIFQIFLSLRFEKRTFADPFEVYRALRIVNPSPYMTYIQVGSSLSLREAVFLVSSSPEILTCVKKRRIVNRPLAGTSRRGNTPGEDVMLEMQMLKDKKQCAEHIMLVDLGRIDVGKVSKPGSVNVEKLMSVERYSHVMHISSTESYYDIFLPPQVSGVLLDHLTCWDALRAALPVGTVSGAPKIKAMELIDQLEVARRGPYSGGFGGISFSGDMDIALALRTMVFLNRPRYDTMYSYTDASKRQEWVAHLESGAGIVADSDPSEEQIECENKVAGLCRAIDLAESAFVKERREPSVKINGSLPSLFSRVQSQSRKWVISKARVHEKRK
;
A
#
# COMPACT_ATOMS: atom_id res chain seq x y z
N MET A 1 -26.25 15.24 -20.40
CA MET A 1 -25.74 13.89 -20.71
C MET A 1 -25.04 13.37 -19.47
N SER A 2 -25.14 12.07 -19.22
CA SER A 2 -24.62 11.40 -18.01
C SER A 2 -23.30 10.68 -18.32
N ASP A 3 -22.27 10.94 -17.52
CA ASP A 3 -21.03 10.16 -17.54
C ASP A 3 -21.16 8.97 -16.59
N GLU A 4 -21.60 7.82 -17.13
CA GLU A 4 -21.83 6.58 -16.36
C GLU A 4 -20.55 5.74 -16.13
N ASN A 5 -19.38 6.26 -16.52
CA ASN A 5 -18.15 5.49 -16.73
C ASN A 5 -17.26 5.29 -15.49
N CYS A 6 -17.82 5.37 -14.27
CA CYS A 6 -17.09 5.03 -13.03
C CYS A 6 -17.80 3.92 -12.24
N LYS A 7 -17.82 2.71 -12.82
CA LYS A 7 -18.27 1.50 -12.11
C LYS A 7 -17.20 1.08 -11.11
N SER A 8 -17.42 1.45 -9.84
CA SER A 8 -16.59 1.00 -8.72
C SER A 8 -16.46 -0.52 -8.72
N ILE A 9 -15.26 -1.03 -8.45
CA ILE A 9 -15.03 -2.47 -8.30
C ILE A 9 -15.69 -2.89 -7.00
N PHE A 10 -16.80 -3.61 -7.13
CA PHE A 10 -17.43 -4.30 -6.01
C PHE A 10 -16.46 -5.37 -5.49
N LEU A 11 -15.79 -5.05 -4.38
CA LEU A 11 -15.35 -6.03 -3.40
C LEU A 11 -16.46 -7.07 -3.24
N SER A 12 -16.17 -8.36 -3.44
CA SER A 12 -17.22 -9.39 -3.44
C SER A 12 -17.64 -9.77 -2.02
N LEU A 13 -18.07 -8.78 -1.22
CA LEU A 13 -18.81 -8.94 0.03
C LEU A 13 -20.09 -9.80 -0.16
N LEU A 14 -20.53 -9.99 -1.41
CA LEU A 14 -21.46 -11.05 -1.82
C LEU A 14 -21.08 -12.45 -1.31
N SER A 15 -19.80 -12.84 -1.27
CA SER A 15 -19.38 -14.12 -0.67
C SER A 15 -19.26 -14.08 0.86
N LEU A 16 -19.37 -12.90 1.48
CA LEU A 16 -19.45 -12.71 2.94
C LEU A 16 -20.90 -12.53 3.44
N GLN A 17 -21.91 -12.67 2.57
CA GLN A 17 -23.34 -12.67 2.98
C GLN A 17 -23.72 -13.82 3.94
N ALA A 18 -22.86 -14.82 4.10
CA ALA A 18 -23.00 -15.91 5.08
C ALA A 18 -22.12 -15.72 6.33
N GLY A 19 -21.50 -14.55 6.50
CA GLY A 19 -20.46 -14.30 7.50
C GLY A 19 -19.07 -14.78 7.08
N GLY A 20 -18.06 -14.35 7.83
CA GLY A 20 -16.67 -14.75 7.64
C GLY A 20 -15.69 -13.84 8.38
N TRP A 21 -14.40 -14.11 8.19
CA TRP A 21 -13.31 -13.38 8.82
C TRP A 21 -12.88 -12.20 7.95
N VAL A 22 -12.74 -11.02 8.54
CA VAL A 22 -12.22 -9.81 7.87
C VAL A 22 -11.12 -9.19 8.73
N GLY A 23 -10.03 -8.76 8.11
CA GLY A 23 -8.91 -8.16 8.84
C GLY A 23 -7.62 -8.11 8.03
N TYR A 24 -6.48 -8.21 8.72
CA TYR A 24 -5.16 -8.10 8.10
C TYR A 24 -4.19 -9.23 8.50
N PHE A 25 -3.19 -9.39 7.64
CA PHE A 25 -2.09 -10.33 7.69
C PHE A 25 -0.78 -9.55 7.54
N SER A 26 0.07 -9.54 8.57
CA SER A 26 1.39 -8.90 8.56
C SER A 26 2.33 -9.56 7.55
N TYR A 27 3.24 -8.78 6.95
CA TYR A 27 4.39 -9.28 6.20
C TYR A 27 5.22 -10.25 7.07
N ASP A 28 5.40 -9.91 8.35
CA ASP A 28 6.21 -10.68 9.30
C ASP A 28 5.63 -12.08 9.62
N ILE A 29 4.39 -12.41 9.17
CA ILE A 29 3.86 -13.79 9.16
C ILE A 29 4.80 -14.76 8.43
N VAL A 30 5.53 -14.29 7.41
CA VAL A 30 6.47 -15.14 6.66
C VAL A 30 7.52 -15.78 7.58
N ARG A 31 7.82 -15.18 8.73
CA ARG A 31 8.76 -15.71 9.73
C ARG A 31 8.26 -16.99 10.41
N TYR A 32 6.96 -17.27 10.42
CA TYR A 32 6.41 -18.58 10.84
C TYR A 32 6.42 -19.62 9.70
N VAL A 33 6.55 -19.18 8.44
CA VAL A 33 6.56 -20.05 7.25
C VAL A 33 7.99 -20.47 6.90
N GLU A 34 8.91 -19.51 6.84
CA GLU A 34 10.33 -19.65 6.47
C GLU A 34 11.26 -19.51 7.69
N ASN A 35 10.82 -19.98 8.87
CA ASN A 35 11.49 -19.75 10.17
C ASN A 35 12.97 -20.14 10.24
N LYS A 36 13.44 -21.06 9.40
CA LYS A 36 14.85 -21.48 9.29
C LYS A 36 15.74 -20.45 8.59
N LYS A 37 15.16 -19.50 7.86
CA LYS A 37 15.85 -18.51 7.02
C LYS A 37 15.58 -17.08 7.46
N LEU A 38 14.34 -16.79 7.88
CA LEU A 38 13.90 -15.53 8.46
C LEU A 38 13.54 -15.68 9.96
N PRO A 39 14.47 -16.07 10.84
CA PRO A 39 14.18 -16.22 12.27
C PRO A 39 13.96 -14.84 12.93
N PHE A 40 13.02 -14.75 13.87
CA PHE A 40 12.72 -13.52 14.62
C PHE A 40 13.93 -12.87 15.31
N LEU A 41 14.97 -13.66 15.64
CA LEU A 41 16.22 -13.17 16.23
C LEU A 41 17.06 -12.29 15.26
N ARG A 42 16.76 -12.31 13.97
CA ARG A 42 17.41 -11.49 12.92
C ARG A 42 16.49 -10.44 12.29
N ALA A 43 15.22 -10.38 12.71
CA ALA A 43 14.29 -9.40 12.19
C ALA A 43 14.70 -7.97 12.62
N PRO A 44 14.39 -6.93 11.82
CA PRO A 44 14.44 -5.54 12.25
C PRO A 44 13.65 -5.26 13.53
N GLU A 45 13.84 -4.08 14.11
CA GLU A 45 13.12 -3.66 15.33
C GLU A 45 11.60 -3.61 15.10
N ASP A 46 10.84 -4.11 16.08
CA ASP A 46 9.37 -4.03 16.09
C ASP A 46 8.93 -2.73 16.75
N ASP A 47 9.12 -1.63 16.04
CA ASP A 47 8.87 -0.27 16.52
C ASP A 47 7.38 0.02 16.79
N ARG A 48 6.47 -0.85 16.29
CA ARG A 48 5.02 -0.69 16.37
C ARG A 48 4.32 -1.69 17.30
N ASN A 49 4.94 -2.84 17.60
CA ASN A 49 4.42 -3.87 18.51
C ASN A 49 2.93 -4.22 18.24
N ILE A 50 2.67 -4.59 16.98
CA ILE A 50 1.34 -4.95 16.45
C ILE A 50 1.20 -6.46 16.29
N ALA A 51 -0.04 -6.95 16.21
CA ALA A 51 -0.29 -8.37 15.97
C ALA A 51 0.11 -8.80 14.54
N ASP A 52 0.72 -9.97 14.40
CA ASP A 52 1.02 -10.56 13.08
C ASP A 52 -0.25 -10.88 12.29
N ILE A 53 -1.31 -11.31 12.96
CA ILE A 53 -2.63 -11.59 12.39
C ILE A 53 -3.67 -10.93 13.28
N GLN A 54 -4.58 -10.14 12.70
CA GLN A 54 -5.75 -9.64 13.41
C GLN A 54 -6.98 -9.74 12.50
N LEU A 55 -7.90 -10.63 12.89
CA LEU A 55 -9.14 -10.94 12.16
C LEU A 55 -10.33 -10.74 13.09
N GLY A 56 -11.30 -9.93 12.66
CA GLY A 56 -12.62 -9.84 13.28
C GLY A 56 -13.62 -10.75 12.57
N LEU A 57 -14.61 -11.21 13.33
CA LEU A 57 -15.86 -11.75 12.80
C LEU A 57 -16.91 -10.63 12.91
N TYR A 58 -17.56 -10.31 11.80
CA TYR A 58 -18.51 -9.20 11.70
C TYR A 58 -19.87 -9.70 11.21
N GLU A 59 -20.95 -9.28 11.86
CA GLU A 59 -22.33 -9.69 11.55
C GLU A 59 -23.05 -8.67 10.64
N ASP A 60 -22.66 -7.40 10.67
CA ASP A 60 -23.22 -6.29 9.88
C ASP A 60 -22.19 -5.67 8.91
N VAL A 61 -22.64 -5.16 7.75
CA VAL A 61 -21.78 -4.57 6.68
C VAL A 61 -22.41 -3.32 6.06
N ILE A 62 -21.67 -2.20 6.01
CA ILE A 62 -22.08 -0.90 5.41
C ILE A 62 -20.85 -0.25 4.71
N VAL A 63 -21.01 0.51 3.62
CA VAL A 63 -19.91 0.95 2.72
C VAL A 63 -20.03 2.43 2.26
N PHE A 64 -19.04 3.29 2.59
CA PHE A 64 -18.83 4.66 2.05
C PHE A 64 -17.32 5.10 2.07
N ASP A 65 -16.95 6.39 1.93
CA ASP A 65 -15.94 6.81 0.91
C ASP A 65 -14.89 7.95 1.26
N HIS A 66 -13.53 7.77 1.03
CA HIS A 66 -12.36 8.71 0.70
C HIS A 66 -10.89 8.70 1.55
N VAL A 67 -9.71 9.48 1.96
CA VAL A 67 -8.53 10.62 1.77
C VAL A 67 -8.32 12.11 2.42
N GLU A 68 -7.26 13.06 2.30
CA GLU A 68 -5.99 13.51 1.44
C GLU A 68 -4.77 14.26 2.20
N LYS A 69 -3.38 14.25 1.90
CA LYS A 69 -1.88 14.64 2.28
C LYS A 69 -0.84 14.32 3.51
N GLY A 70 0.55 14.26 3.38
CA GLY A 70 1.69 13.72 4.32
C GLY A 70 3.28 13.93 4.03
N ASN A 71 4.33 13.27 4.70
CA ASN A 71 5.87 13.51 4.60
C ASN A 71 7.01 12.42 5.08
N MET A 72 8.31 12.36 4.59
CA MET A 72 9.60 11.63 5.08
C MET A 72 10.96 12.35 4.67
N THR A 73 12.19 11.83 4.96
CA THR A 73 13.56 12.27 4.50
C THR A 73 14.31 11.30 3.53
N SER A 74 15.50 11.70 3.00
CA SER A 74 16.06 11.32 1.68
C SER A 74 17.37 10.51 1.64
N GLU A 75 18.42 10.90 2.38
CA GLU A 75 19.81 10.44 2.15
C GLU A 75 20.00 8.91 2.35
N GLU A 76 19.26 8.34 3.31
CA GLU A 76 19.41 6.97 3.78
C GLU A 76 18.94 5.95 2.74
N TYR A 77 17.86 6.26 2.01
CA TYR A 77 17.30 5.39 0.97
C TYR A 77 18.30 5.10 -0.16
N LYS A 78 19.01 6.15 -0.60
CA LYS A 78 19.93 6.03 -1.75
C LYS A 78 21.07 5.05 -1.48
N ASN A 79 21.54 4.99 -0.23
CA ASN A 79 22.56 4.03 0.20
C ASN A 79 22.02 2.60 0.25
N ALA A 80 20.75 2.40 0.63
CA ALA A 80 20.11 1.07 0.59
C ALA A 80 19.92 0.56 -0.85
N VAL A 81 19.52 1.44 -1.79
CA VAL A 81 19.43 1.10 -3.22
C VAL A 81 20.80 0.73 -3.80
N LEU A 82 21.87 1.44 -3.45
CA LEU A 82 23.23 1.10 -3.90
C LEU A 82 23.66 -0.29 -3.43
N GLN A 83 23.44 -0.65 -2.16
CA GLN A 83 23.75 -1.99 -1.63
C GLN A 83 22.91 -3.09 -2.30
N ALA A 84 21.62 -2.84 -2.56
CA ALA A 84 20.77 -3.75 -3.33
C ALA A 84 21.36 -4.03 -4.73
N LYS A 85 21.92 -3.02 -5.41
CA LYS A 85 22.56 -3.20 -6.72
C LYS A 85 23.84 -4.03 -6.67
N GLU A 86 24.61 -3.98 -5.57
CA GLU A 86 25.79 -4.84 -5.38
C GLU A 86 25.39 -6.32 -5.29
N HIS A 87 24.34 -6.65 -4.54
CA HIS A 87 23.79 -8.02 -4.48
C HIS A 87 23.22 -8.52 -5.81
N ILE A 88 22.61 -7.62 -6.60
CA ILE A 88 22.16 -7.97 -7.95
C ILE A 88 23.35 -8.24 -8.89
N ALA A 89 24.40 -7.41 -8.82
CA ALA A 89 25.63 -7.61 -9.60
C ALA A 89 26.41 -8.88 -9.19
N ALA A 90 26.34 -9.27 -7.91
CA ALA A 90 26.90 -10.52 -7.40
C ALA A 90 26.09 -11.77 -7.79
N GLY A 91 24.84 -11.61 -8.24
CA GLY A 91 23.93 -12.70 -8.60
C GLY A 91 23.20 -13.34 -7.42
N ASP A 92 23.17 -12.72 -6.24
CA ASP A 92 22.33 -13.16 -5.11
C ASP A 92 20.84 -13.09 -5.44
N ILE A 93 20.45 -12.05 -6.19
CA ILE A 93 19.08 -11.70 -6.55
C ILE A 93 19.01 -11.12 -7.97
N PHE A 94 17.86 -11.25 -8.62
CA PHE A 94 17.53 -10.56 -9.87
C PHE A 94 16.83 -9.22 -9.62
N GLN A 95 16.04 -9.14 -8.55
CA GLN A 95 15.34 -7.94 -8.11
C GLN A 95 15.06 -7.99 -6.60
N ILE A 96 14.93 -6.82 -5.97
CA ILE A 96 14.52 -6.64 -4.56
C ILE A 96 13.62 -5.41 -4.46
N PHE A 97 12.55 -5.50 -3.68
CA PHE A 97 11.65 -4.37 -3.46
C PHE A 97 11.99 -3.69 -2.13
N LEU A 98 12.51 -2.46 -2.16
CA LEU A 98 12.87 -1.66 -0.96
C LEU A 98 11.83 -0.57 -0.71
N SER A 99 11.61 -0.20 0.55
CA SER A 99 10.55 0.72 0.96
C SER A 99 10.97 1.80 1.97
N LEU A 100 10.09 2.80 2.12
CA LEU A 100 10.26 3.99 2.94
C LEU A 100 9.01 4.22 3.81
N ARG A 101 9.22 4.54 5.10
CA ARG A 101 8.16 4.87 6.09
C ARG A 101 8.04 6.37 6.33
N PHE A 102 7.00 6.94 5.76
CA PHE A 102 6.58 8.31 5.93
C PHE A 102 5.68 8.42 7.17
N GLU A 103 5.70 9.57 7.84
CA GLU A 103 4.79 9.89 8.94
C GLU A 103 4.10 11.23 8.67
N LYS A 104 2.80 11.32 9.01
CA LYS A 104 2.18 12.62 9.28
C LYS A 104 1.32 12.57 10.52
N ARG A 105 1.38 13.63 11.31
CA ARG A 105 0.47 13.88 12.43
C ARG A 105 -0.78 14.61 11.95
N THR A 106 -1.91 14.41 12.64
CA THR A 106 -3.19 15.04 12.24
C THR A 106 -4.21 15.14 13.37
N PHE A 107 -5.23 15.97 13.14
CA PHE A 107 -6.46 16.03 13.93
C PHE A 107 -7.70 15.55 13.14
N ALA A 108 -7.52 15.08 11.90
CA ALA A 108 -8.53 14.31 11.19
C ALA A 108 -8.59 12.88 11.73
N ASP A 109 -9.79 12.32 11.85
CA ASP A 109 -9.98 10.93 12.28
C ASP A 109 -9.51 9.94 11.19
N PRO A 110 -9.01 8.72 11.50
CA PRO A 110 -8.70 7.70 10.50
C PRO A 110 -9.87 7.40 9.55
N PHE A 111 -11.13 7.53 9.99
CA PHE A 111 -12.29 7.42 9.10
C PHE A 111 -12.52 8.69 8.27
N GLU A 112 -12.12 9.88 8.73
CA GLU A 112 -12.09 11.10 7.90
C GLU A 112 -10.93 11.10 6.89
N VAL A 113 -9.81 10.46 7.24
CA VAL A 113 -8.73 10.06 6.32
C VAL A 113 -9.16 8.89 5.43
N TYR A 114 -10.23 8.18 5.79
CA TYR A 114 -11.02 7.40 4.84
C TYR A 114 -12.13 8.25 4.18
N ARG A 115 -12.01 9.60 4.05
CA ARG A 115 -12.98 10.51 3.34
C ARG A 115 -12.54 11.65 2.30
N ALA A 116 -11.36 11.63 1.61
CA ALA A 116 -11.02 12.14 0.19
C ALA A 116 -10.31 11.19 -0.94
N LEU A 117 -9.92 9.90 -0.74
CA LEU A 117 -9.14 8.81 -1.45
C LEU A 117 -9.80 8.18 -2.63
N ARG A 118 -10.98 7.65 -2.38
CA ARG A 118 -11.85 7.15 -3.41
C ARG A 118 -12.22 8.32 -4.38
N ILE A 119 -11.87 9.58 -4.06
CA ILE A 119 -11.66 10.68 -5.04
C ILE A 119 -10.22 10.70 -5.62
N VAL A 120 -9.17 10.87 -4.82
CA VAL A 120 -7.81 11.23 -5.31
C VAL A 120 -6.91 10.07 -5.76
N ASN A 121 -7.13 8.85 -5.26
CA ASN A 121 -6.45 7.63 -5.68
C ASN A 121 -7.38 6.39 -5.50
N PRO A 122 -8.57 6.38 -6.14
CA PRO A 122 -9.44 5.20 -6.14
C PRO A 122 -8.73 3.99 -6.76
N SER A 123 -8.98 2.81 -6.18
CA SER A 123 -8.36 1.56 -6.58
C SER A 123 -9.35 0.39 -6.49
N PRO A 124 -9.00 -0.83 -6.94
CA PRO A 124 -9.84 -2.01 -6.79
C PRO A 124 -10.13 -2.39 -5.33
N TYR A 125 -9.16 -2.18 -4.42
CA TYR A 125 -9.26 -2.60 -3.02
C TYR A 125 -9.18 -1.41 -2.06
N MET A 126 -10.36 -0.88 -1.74
CA MET A 126 -10.54 0.31 -0.93
C MET A 126 -11.02 -0.04 0.48
N THR A 127 -10.17 0.08 1.49
CA THR A 127 -10.41 -0.52 2.81
C THR A 127 -10.23 0.45 3.97
N TYR A 128 -11.19 0.42 4.91
CA TYR A 128 -11.03 0.90 6.28
C TYR A 128 -11.26 -0.29 7.21
N ILE A 129 -10.27 -0.61 8.04
CA ILE A 129 -10.33 -1.68 9.04
C ILE A 129 -9.92 -1.07 10.38
N GLN A 130 -10.78 -1.19 11.38
CA GLN A 130 -10.48 -0.88 12.78
C GLN A 130 -10.50 -2.19 13.57
N VAL A 131 -9.40 -2.54 14.25
CA VAL A 131 -9.32 -3.76 15.05
C VAL A 131 -8.67 -3.48 16.41
N GLY A 132 -9.39 -3.75 17.50
CA GLY A 132 -8.90 -3.67 18.87
C GLY A 132 -8.45 -5.03 19.43
N SER A 133 -7.83 -5.02 20.60
CA SER A 133 -7.67 -6.23 21.40
C SER A 133 -8.99 -6.56 22.10
N SER A 134 -9.26 -7.85 22.36
CA SER A 134 -10.55 -8.33 22.91
C SER A 134 -10.89 -7.82 24.32
N LEU A 135 -10.02 -7.02 24.94
CA LEU A 135 -10.19 -6.41 26.26
C LEU A 135 -10.30 -4.88 26.20
N SER A 136 -9.95 -4.22 25.07
CA SER A 136 -9.86 -2.77 25.02
C SER A 136 -9.75 -2.18 23.60
N LEU A 137 -10.61 -1.20 23.28
CA LEU A 137 -10.45 -0.33 22.10
C LEU A 137 -9.32 0.71 22.26
N ARG A 138 -8.67 0.82 23.43
CA ARG A 138 -7.60 1.80 23.70
C ARG A 138 -6.30 1.52 22.93
N GLU A 139 -6.17 0.32 22.37
CA GLU A 139 -5.01 -0.18 21.62
C GLU A 139 -5.46 -0.64 20.21
N ALA A 140 -6.45 0.06 19.63
CA ALA A 140 -6.94 -0.25 18.29
C ALA A 140 -5.94 0.16 17.19
N VAL A 141 -5.71 -0.74 16.24
CA VAL A 141 -5.01 -0.48 14.98
C VAL A 141 -6.05 -0.10 13.93
N PHE A 142 -5.79 0.95 13.15
CA PHE A 142 -6.61 1.33 12.01
C PHE A 142 -5.80 1.22 10.73
N LEU A 143 -6.29 0.46 9.74
CA LEU A 143 -5.71 0.36 8.41
C LEU A 143 -6.60 1.12 7.43
N VAL A 144 -6.02 2.03 6.66
CA VAL A 144 -6.71 2.85 5.66
C VAL A 144 -5.98 2.72 4.33
N SER A 145 -6.61 2.11 3.32
CA SER A 145 -5.90 1.60 2.13
C SER A 145 -6.61 1.84 0.80
N SER A 146 -5.80 2.06 -0.25
CA SER A 146 -6.16 2.04 -1.68
C SER A 146 -5.25 1.10 -2.47
N SER A 147 -5.32 -0.20 -2.22
CA SER A 147 -4.42 -1.14 -2.91
C SER A 147 -4.82 -1.33 -4.39
N PRO A 148 -3.86 -1.30 -5.34
CA PRO A 148 -4.09 -1.63 -6.73
C PRO A 148 -4.11 -3.15 -7.00
N GLU A 149 -3.58 -3.99 -6.10
CA GLU A 149 -3.09 -5.34 -6.42
C GLU A 149 -3.71 -6.45 -5.55
N ILE A 150 -3.90 -7.63 -6.14
CA ILE A 150 -4.41 -8.84 -5.49
C ILE A 150 -3.24 -9.63 -4.89
N LEU A 151 -3.29 -9.96 -3.61
CA LEU A 151 -2.33 -10.88 -2.98
C LEU A 151 -2.66 -12.32 -3.36
N THR A 152 -3.91 -12.70 -3.10
CA THR A 152 -4.48 -13.98 -3.53
C THR A 152 -6.00 -13.90 -3.50
N CYS A 153 -6.64 -14.58 -4.45
CA CYS A 153 -8.08 -14.77 -4.46
C CYS A 153 -8.38 -16.25 -4.73
N VAL A 154 -9.31 -16.83 -3.98
CA VAL A 154 -9.79 -18.20 -4.18
C VAL A 154 -11.31 -18.14 -4.27
N LYS A 155 -11.87 -18.48 -5.43
CA LYS A 155 -13.32 -18.50 -5.65
C LYS A 155 -13.72 -19.82 -6.28
N LYS A 156 -14.64 -20.56 -5.65
CA LYS A 156 -15.08 -21.92 -6.04
C LYS A 156 -13.89 -22.86 -6.28
N ARG A 157 -12.89 -22.82 -5.39
CA ARG A 157 -11.62 -23.57 -5.46
C ARG A 157 -10.69 -23.22 -6.66
N ARG A 158 -11.00 -22.22 -7.48
CA ARG A 158 -10.05 -21.64 -8.47
C ARG A 158 -9.24 -20.55 -7.77
N ILE A 159 -7.92 -20.75 -7.73
CA ILE A 159 -6.93 -19.78 -7.24
C ILE A 159 -6.66 -18.77 -8.35
N VAL A 160 -6.50 -17.51 -7.98
CA VAL A 160 -6.21 -16.37 -8.84
C VAL A 160 -5.10 -15.53 -8.23
N ASN A 161 -4.11 -15.18 -9.05
CA ASN A 161 -3.10 -14.17 -8.77
C ASN A 161 -3.04 -13.18 -9.96
N ARG A 162 -2.76 -11.90 -9.68
CA ARG A 162 -2.65 -10.80 -10.64
C ARG A 162 -1.45 -9.91 -10.28
N PRO A 163 -0.21 -10.34 -10.61
CA PRO A 163 0.96 -9.48 -10.50
C PRO A 163 0.80 -8.22 -11.35
N LEU A 164 1.16 -7.05 -10.82
CA LEU A 164 1.20 -5.81 -11.60
C LEU A 164 2.65 -5.29 -11.58
N ALA A 165 3.19 -4.98 -12.75
CA ALA A 165 4.57 -4.52 -12.90
C ALA A 165 4.67 -3.47 -14.02
N GLY A 166 5.76 -2.69 -14.00
CA GLY A 166 5.88 -1.50 -14.83
C GLY A 166 4.86 -0.41 -14.47
N THR A 167 5.25 0.85 -14.62
CA THR A 167 4.38 2.00 -14.32
C THR A 167 4.65 3.11 -15.33
N SER A 168 3.61 3.52 -16.04
CA SER A 168 3.64 4.73 -16.87
C SER A 168 2.52 5.68 -16.47
N ARG A 169 2.74 6.99 -16.60
CA ARG A 169 1.69 8.00 -16.34
C ARG A 169 0.60 7.90 -17.41
N ARG A 170 -0.64 8.28 -17.08
CA ARG A 170 -1.66 8.51 -18.13
C ARG A 170 -1.27 9.74 -18.97
N GLY A 171 -1.56 9.69 -20.27
CA GLY A 171 -1.37 10.82 -21.17
C GLY A 171 -2.44 11.90 -20.98
N ASN A 172 -2.08 13.16 -21.19
CA ASN A 172 -3.02 14.30 -21.15
C ASN A 172 -3.95 14.33 -22.37
N THR A 173 -3.63 13.56 -23.41
CA THR A 173 -4.43 13.34 -24.61
C THR A 173 -4.45 11.86 -24.99
N PRO A 174 -5.45 11.35 -25.72
CA PRO A 174 -5.47 9.96 -26.17
C PRO A 174 -4.25 9.55 -27.01
N GLY A 175 -3.69 10.48 -27.80
CA GLY A 175 -2.47 10.24 -28.57
C GLY A 175 -1.22 10.10 -27.68
N GLU A 176 -1.09 10.93 -26.65
CA GLU A 176 -0.03 10.78 -25.65
C GLU A 176 -0.20 9.48 -24.84
N ASP A 177 -1.43 9.10 -24.49
CA ASP A 177 -1.71 7.89 -23.71
C ASP A 177 -1.34 6.61 -24.46
N VAL A 178 -1.63 6.52 -25.77
CA VAL A 178 -1.20 5.41 -26.64
C VAL A 178 0.31 5.44 -26.89
N MET A 179 0.93 6.62 -26.99
CA MET A 179 2.38 6.74 -27.10
C MET A 179 3.10 6.22 -25.85
N LEU A 180 2.60 6.58 -24.66
CA LEU A 180 3.15 6.15 -23.36
C LEU A 180 2.92 4.65 -23.11
N GLU A 181 1.79 4.10 -23.54
CA GLU A 181 1.54 2.65 -23.58
C GLU A 181 2.55 1.92 -24.50
N MET A 182 2.73 2.41 -25.73
CA MET A 182 3.69 1.82 -26.68
C MET A 182 5.16 2.00 -26.24
N GLN A 183 5.47 3.01 -25.43
CA GLN A 183 6.79 3.19 -24.83
C GLN A 183 7.01 2.17 -23.71
N MET A 184 6.04 2.02 -22.80
CA MET A 184 6.08 1.04 -21.70
C MET A 184 6.19 -0.40 -22.22
N LEU A 185 5.41 -0.77 -23.24
CA LEU A 185 5.45 -2.10 -23.87
C LEU A 185 6.71 -2.36 -24.73
N LYS A 186 7.55 -1.34 -24.97
CA LYS A 186 8.86 -1.48 -25.63
C LYS A 186 10.02 -1.43 -24.63
N ASP A 187 9.77 -1.07 -23.38
CA ASP A 187 10.78 -1.02 -22.34
C ASP A 187 11.14 -2.43 -21.88
N LYS A 188 12.35 -2.86 -22.24
CA LYS A 188 12.85 -4.20 -21.90
C LYS A 188 13.03 -4.40 -20.39
N LYS A 189 13.24 -3.34 -19.60
CA LYS A 189 13.32 -3.39 -18.13
C LYS A 189 11.99 -3.86 -17.56
N GLN A 190 10.93 -3.08 -17.79
CA GLN A 190 9.58 -3.34 -17.31
C GLN A 190 8.99 -4.64 -17.88
N CYS A 191 9.28 -4.99 -19.13
CA CYS A 191 8.89 -6.28 -19.71
C CYS A 191 9.55 -7.48 -19.01
N ALA A 192 10.85 -7.41 -18.69
CA ALA A 192 11.56 -8.50 -18.00
C ALA A 192 11.10 -8.66 -16.54
N GLU A 193 10.89 -7.53 -15.86
CA GLU A 193 10.32 -7.46 -14.51
C GLU A 193 8.95 -8.15 -14.44
N HIS A 194 8.01 -7.78 -15.33
CA HIS A 194 6.67 -8.37 -15.38
C HIS A 194 6.71 -9.88 -15.62
N ILE A 195 7.54 -10.34 -16.57
CA ILE A 195 7.68 -11.78 -16.87
C ILE A 195 8.22 -12.55 -15.66
N MET A 196 9.21 -12.02 -14.94
CA MET A 196 9.76 -12.63 -13.71
C MET A 196 8.69 -12.75 -12.61
N LEU A 197 7.82 -11.74 -12.49
CA LEU A 197 6.77 -11.68 -11.48
C LEU A 197 5.60 -12.63 -11.80
N VAL A 198 5.24 -12.78 -13.07
CA VAL A 198 4.29 -13.80 -13.53
C VAL A 198 4.87 -15.22 -13.34
N ASP A 199 6.19 -15.42 -13.51
CA ASP A 199 6.83 -16.71 -13.25
C ASP A 199 6.77 -17.09 -11.76
N LEU A 200 7.12 -16.16 -10.86
CA LEU A 200 6.94 -16.33 -9.41
C LEU A 200 5.48 -16.63 -9.05
N GLY A 201 4.52 -15.88 -9.60
CA GLY A 201 3.10 -16.14 -9.41
C GLY A 201 2.68 -17.55 -9.85
N ARG A 202 3.20 -18.03 -10.98
CA ARG A 202 2.97 -19.39 -11.50
C ARG A 202 3.58 -20.46 -10.58
N ILE A 203 4.76 -20.21 -10.02
CA ILE A 203 5.40 -21.09 -9.03
C ILE A 203 4.56 -21.16 -7.74
N ASP A 204 4.12 -20.02 -7.21
CA ASP A 204 3.35 -19.96 -5.96
C ASP A 204 1.98 -20.62 -6.08
N VAL A 205 1.24 -20.33 -7.16
CA VAL A 205 -0.04 -21.01 -7.48
C VAL A 205 0.19 -22.50 -7.75
N GLY A 206 1.32 -22.87 -8.37
CA GLY A 206 1.68 -24.26 -8.67
C GLY A 206 1.88 -25.16 -7.45
N LYS A 207 2.37 -24.61 -6.32
CA LYS A 207 2.58 -25.37 -5.06
C LYS A 207 1.31 -26.02 -4.51
N VAL A 208 0.15 -25.42 -4.78
CA VAL A 208 -1.15 -25.76 -4.16
C VAL A 208 -2.22 -26.17 -5.18
N SER A 209 -1.88 -26.18 -6.47
CA SER A 209 -2.81 -26.49 -7.57
C SER A 209 -2.70 -27.93 -8.04
N LYS A 210 -3.78 -28.47 -8.61
CA LYS A 210 -3.79 -29.77 -9.29
C LYS A 210 -2.81 -29.74 -10.49
N PRO A 211 -2.01 -30.79 -10.71
CA PRO A 211 -1.15 -30.88 -11.90
C PRO A 211 -1.91 -30.62 -13.19
N GLY A 212 -1.32 -29.82 -14.10
CA GLY A 212 -1.94 -29.43 -15.37
C GLY A 212 -3.08 -28.41 -15.28
N SER A 213 -3.52 -27.99 -14.07
CA SER A 213 -4.56 -26.97 -13.93
C SER A 213 -4.05 -25.52 -13.90
N VAL A 214 -2.73 -25.34 -13.83
CA VAL A 214 -2.10 -24.01 -13.75
C VAL A 214 -2.05 -23.38 -15.14
N ASN A 215 -2.65 -22.20 -15.31
CA ASN A 215 -2.73 -21.50 -16.59
C ASN A 215 -2.27 -20.04 -16.47
N VAL A 216 -1.72 -19.51 -17.55
CA VAL A 216 -1.33 -18.10 -17.73
C VAL A 216 -1.97 -17.60 -19.03
N GLU A 217 -2.97 -16.75 -18.93
CA GLU A 217 -3.95 -16.60 -20.03
C GLU A 217 -3.47 -15.69 -21.17
N LYS A 218 -2.87 -14.52 -20.88
CA LYS A 218 -2.31 -13.64 -21.93
C LYS A 218 -1.28 -12.66 -21.39
N LEU A 219 0.01 -12.85 -21.69
CA LEU A 219 1.08 -11.95 -21.26
C LEU A 219 0.99 -10.55 -21.90
N MET A 220 1.54 -9.54 -21.22
CA MET A 220 1.83 -8.19 -21.74
C MET A 220 0.63 -7.40 -22.29
N SER A 221 -0.48 -7.35 -21.56
CA SER A 221 -1.53 -6.34 -21.77
C SER A 221 -1.31 -5.11 -20.89
N VAL A 222 -2.12 -4.05 -21.05
CA VAL A 222 -1.98 -2.81 -20.26
C VAL A 222 -3.31 -2.44 -19.60
N GLU A 223 -3.28 -2.35 -18.27
CA GLU A 223 -4.41 -1.86 -17.47
C GLU A 223 -4.27 -0.36 -17.21
N ARG A 224 -5.35 0.39 -17.49
CA ARG A 224 -5.40 1.84 -17.32
C ARG A 224 -6.18 2.21 -16.06
N TYR A 225 -5.50 2.85 -15.13
CA TYR A 225 -6.07 3.45 -13.93
C TYR A 225 -6.22 4.98 -14.15
N SER A 226 -6.76 5.70 -13.15
CA SER A 226 -7.06 7.14 -13.29
C SER A 226 -5.83 8.03 -13.52
N HIS A 227 -4.68 7.66 -12.92
CA HIS A 227 -3.45 8.48 -12.95
C HIS A 227 -2.24 7.76 -13.56
N VAL A 228 -2.25 6.42 -13.57
CA VAL A 228 -1.19 5.56 -14.10
C VAL A 228 -1.77 4.45 -14.99
N MET A 229 -0.91 3.81 -15.76
CA MET A 229 -1.16 2.52 -16.39
C MET A 229 -0.06 1.53 -15.99
N HIS A 230 -0.40 0.26 -15.91
CA HIS A 230 0.49 -0.83 -15.51
C HIS A 230 0.52 -1.92 -16.57
N ILE A 231 1.63 -2.66 -16.68
CA ILE A 231 1.66 -3.90 -17.44
C ILE A 231 0.87 -4.93 -16.64
N SER A 232 -0.05 -5.59 -17.33
CA SER A 232 -0.92 -6.65 -16.80
C SER A 232 -0.91 -7.84 -17.77
N SER A 233 -1.78 -8.81 -17.53
CA SER A 233 -1.91 -10.02 -18.35
C SER A 233 -3.37 -10.48 -18.39
N THR A 234 -4.26 -9.51 -18.60
CA THR A 234 -5.73 -9.61 -18.59
C THR A 234 -6.35 -9.30 -19.97
N GLU A 235 -7.59 -9.73 -20.18
CA GLU A 235 -8.36 -9.53 -21.41
C GLU A 235 -9.55 -8.56 -21.20
N SER A 236 -9.99 -7.94 -22.30
CA SER A 236 -11.30 -7.34 -22.57
C SER A 236 -12.04 -6.55 -21.47
N TYR A 237 -12.18 -5.24 -21.72
CA TYR A 237 -12.88 -4.20 -20.95
C TYR A 237 -14.40 -4.42 -20.73
N TYR A 238 -14.96 -5.61 -21.04
CA TYR A 238 -16.40 -5.83 -21.14
C TYR A 238 -16.99 -6.97 -20.31
N ASP A 239 -16.18 -7.79 -19.62
CA ASP A 239 -16.69 -8.75 -18.63
C ASP A 239 -16.17 -8.43 -17.22
N ILE A 240 -17.09 -8.38 -16.27
CA ILE A 240 -16.81 -8.05 -14.86
C ILE A 240 -16.19 -9.26 -14.13
N PHE A 241 -16.29 -10.46 -14.71
CA PHE A 241 -15.47 -11.62 -14.33
C PHE A 241 -14.13 -11.61 -15.10
N LEU A 242 -13.31 -10.57 -14.92
CA LEU A 242 -12.02 -10.45 -15.63
C LEU A 242 -11.18 -11.73 -15.48
N PRO A 243 -10.57 -12.23 -16.56
CA PRO A 243 -9.69 -13.39 -16.49
C PRO A 243 -8.49 -13.16 -15.56
N PRO A 244 -8.02 -14.20 -14.87
CA PRO A 244 -6.85 -14.13 -14.00
C PRO A 244 -5.54 -14.27 -14.78
N GLN A 245 -4.54 -13.47 -14.44
CA GLN A 245 -3.24 -13.54 -15.11
C GLN A 245 -2.56 -14.90 -14.88
N VAL A 246 -2.58 -15.35 -13.62
CA VAL A 246 -2.15 -16.69 -13.22
C VAL A 246 -3.31 -17.33 -12.46
N SER A 247 -3.66 -18.56 -12.81
CA SER A 247 -4.69 -19.31 -12.11
C SER A 247 -4.38 -20.79 -11.99
N GLY A 248 -5.07 -21.46 -11.08
CA GLY A 248 -4.99 -22.90 -10.87
C GLY A 248 -6.21 -23.43 -10.12
N VAL A 249 -6.41 -24.76 -10.11
CA VAL A 249 -7.48 -25.39 -9.31
C VAL A 249 -6.85 -25.98 -8.06
N LEU A 250 -7.29 -25.54 -6.89
CA LEU A 250 -6.78 -25.97 -5.59
C LEU A 250 -6.87 -27.50 -5.40
N LEU A 251 -5.80 -28.13 -4.89
CA LEU A 251 -5.76 -29.56 -4.53
C LEU A 251 -6.86 -29.92 -3.54
N ASP A 252 -7.54 -31.06 -3.71
CA ASP A 252 -8.81 -31.36 -3.01
C ASP A 252 -8.70 -31.46 -1.48
N HIS A 253 -7.51 -31.76 -0.96
CA HIS A 253 -7.21 -31.79 0.47
C HIS A 253 -6.74 -30.45 1.05
N LEU A 254 -6.62 -29.40 0.22
CA LEU A 254 -6.19 -28.05 0.62
C LEU A 254 -7.33 -27.05 0.66
N THR A 255 -7.09 -25.98 1.42
CA THR A 255 -8.00 -24.87 1.74
C THR A 255 -7.48 -23.54 1.17
N CYS A 256 -8.28 -22.47 1.29
CA CYS A 256 -7.85 -21.11 0.96
C CYS A 256 -6.64 -20.64 1.79
N TRP A 257 -6.51 -21.09 3.04
CA TRP A 257 -5.37 -20.77 3.92
C TRP A 257 -4.05 -21.30 3.38
N ASP A 258 -4.06 -22.47 2.73
CA ASP A 258 -2.87 -23.05 2.09
C ASP A 258 -2.44 -22.24 0.86
N ALA A 259 -3.40 -21.74 0.09
CA ALA A 259 -3.13 -20.84 -1.03
C ALA A 259 -2.58 -19.47 -0.56
N LEU A 260 -3.10 -18.92 0.54
CA LEU A 260 -2.56 -17.72 1.19
C LEU A 260 -1.12 -17.94 1.69
N ARG A 261 -0.86 -19.07 2.37
CA ARG A 261 0.48 -19.46 2.83
C ARG A 261 1.46 -19.63 1.68
N ALA A 262 1.02 -20.14 0.52
CA ALA A 262 1.87 -20.33 -0.65
C ALA A 262 2.21 -19.02 -1.38
N ALA A 263 1.30 -18.04 -1.36
CA ALA A 263 1.47 -16.73 -1.99
C ALA A 263 2.33 -15.76 -1.16
N LEU A 264 2.23 -15.79 0.17
CA LEU A 264 2.86 -14.81 1.07
C LEU A 264 4.40 -14.86 1.09
N PRO A 265 5.09 -13.69 1.13
CA PRO A 265 4.68 -12.40 0.55
C PRO A 265 4.79 -12.46 -0.99
N VAL A 266 4.09 -11.58 -1.71
CA VAL A 266 4.07 -11.62 -3.19
C VAL A 266 5.41 -11.17 -3.77
N GLY A 267 5.80 -11.77 -4.90
CA GLY A 267 7.03 -11.44 -5.62
C GLY A 267 7.21 -9.95 -5.92
N THR A 268 6.11 -9.22 -6.18
CA THR A 268 6.06 -7.77 -6.45
C THR A 268 6.57 -6.91 -5.30
N VAL A 269 6.46 -7.41 -4.06
CA VAL A 269 6.87 -6.68 -2.85
C VAL A 269 8.01 -7.34 -2.08
N SER A 270 8.51 -8.50 -2.53
CA SER A 270 9.77 -9.08 -2.04
C SER A 270 10.93 -8.88 -3.02
N GLY A 271 10.72 -9.16 -4.30
CA GLY A 271 11.77 -9.47 -5.27
C GLY A 271 12.00 -10.97 -5.49
N ALA A 272 13.09 -11.31 -6.19
CA ALA A 272 13.36 -12.62 -6.77
C ALA A 272 14.86 -12.97 -6.72
N PRO A 273 15.28 -14.16 -6.27
CA PRO A 273 14.46 -15.21 -5.65
C PRO A 273 13.86 -14.76 -4.31
N LYS A 274 12.55 -14.99 -4.11
CA LYS A 274 11.73 -14.47 -2.99
C LYS A 274 12.47 -14.49 -1.65
N ILE A 275 13.00 -15.65 -1.27
CA ILE A 275 13.67 -15.88 0.02
C ILE A 275 14.93 -15.02 0.17
N LYS A 276 15.80 -14.94 -0.84
CA LYS A 276 17.04 -14.19 -0.74
C LYS A 276 16.79 -12.68 -0.74
N ALA A 277 15.79 -12.22 -1.47
CA ALA A 277 15.36 -10.83 -1.43
C ALA A 277 14.78 -10.45 -0.05
N MET A 278 14.02 -11.33 0.61
CA MET A 278 13.55 -11.10 2.00
C MET A 278 14.71 -11.07 3.02
N GLU A 279 15.72 -11.93 2.89
CA GLU A 279 16.93 -11.87 3.74
C GLU A 279 17.64 -10.52 3.62
N LEU A 280 17.62 -9.90 2.43
CA LEU A 280 18.24 -8.60 2.17
C LEU A 280 17.34 -7.42 2.61
N ILE A 281 16.01 -7.55 2.49
CA ILE A 281 15.05 -6.58 3.08
C ILE A 281 15.29 -6.45 4.59
N ASP A 282 15.43 -7.58 5.31
CA ASP A 282 15.75 -7.61 6.75
C ASP A 282 17.11 -6.97 7.11
N GLN A 283 18.01 -6.75 6.14
CA GLN A 283 19.32 -6.11 6.34
C GLN A 283 19.36 -4.63 5.90
N LEU A 284 18.50 -4.25 4.94
CA LEU A 284 18.51 -2.93 4.30
C LEU A 284 17.40 -1.99 4.80
N GLU A 285 16.32 -2.53 5.39
CA GLU A 285 15.23 -1.72 5.96
C GLU A 285 15.38 -1.55 7.48
N VAL A 286 15.16 -0.33 7.96
CA VAL A 286 15.46 0.07 9.35
C VAL A 286 14.44 -0.42 10.40
N ALA A 287 13.27 -0.90 10.00
CA ALA A 287 12.19 -1.32 10.89
C ALA A 287 11.26 -2.34 10.21
N ARG A 288 10.50 -3.13 10.98
CA ARG A 288 9.59 -4.16 10.43
C ARG A 288 8.45 -3.56 9.62
N ARG A 289 8.12 -4.19 8.48
CA ARG A 289 7.04 -3.78 7.57
C ARG A 289 5.64 -3.93 8.15
N GLY A 290 5.40 -4.88 9.07
CA GLY A 290 4.10 -4.99 9.71
C GLY A 290 3.00 -5.24 8.68
N PRO A 291 1.91 -4.44 8.63
CA PRO A 291 0.83 -4.71 7.67
C PRO A 291 1.26 -4.43 6.24
N TYR A 292 2.19 -3.49 6.02
CA TYR A 292 2.65 -3.11 4.68
C TYR A 292 3.34 -4.28 3.97
N SER A 293 3.05 -4.48 2.68
CA SER A 293 3.49 -5.66 1.90
C SER A 293 2.97 -7.03 2.42
N GLY A 294 2.20 -7.04 3.51
CA GLY A 294 1.31 -8.13 3.91
C GLY A 294 0.01 -8.10 3.11
N GLY A 295 -1.11 -8.47 3.73
CA GLY A 295 -2.42 -8.47 3.06
C GLY A 295 -3.58 -8.04 3.94
N PHE A 296 -4.68 -7.62 3.32
CA PHE A 296 -5.95 -7.38 3.99
C PHE A 296 -7.11 -7.87 3.13
N GLY A 297 -8.23 -8.25 3.74
CA GLY A 297 -9.39 -8.71 2.99
C GLY A 297 -10.30 -9.62 3.79
N GLY A 298 -10.99 -10.53 3.09
CA GLY A 298 -12.02 -11.39 3.66
C GLY A 298 -11.88 -12.87 3.30
N ILE A 299 -12.24 -13.74 4.25
CA ILE A 299 -12.35 -15.20 4.09
C ILE A 299 -13.75 -15.64 4.53
N SER A 300 -14.53 -16.16 3.59
CA SER A 300 -15.86 -16.68 3.81
C SER A 300 -15.83 -18.06 4.48
N PHE A 301 -16.87 -18.39 5.25
CA PHE A 301 -17.07 -19.75 5.75
C PHE A 301 -17.27 -20.80 4.63
N SER A 302 -17.56 -20.38 3.39
CA SER A 302 -17.58 -21.27 2.22
C SER A 302 -16.18 -21.74 1.77
N GLY A 303 -15.11 -21.14 2.29
CA GLY A 303 -13.74 -21.32 1.80
C GLY A 303 -13.36 -20.39 0.64
N ASP A 304 -14.28 -19.52 0.16
CA ASP A 304 -13.92 -18.44 -0.76
C ASP A 304 -13.13 -17.34 -0.01
N MET A 305 -12.16 -16.73 -0.69
CA MET A 305 -11.21 -15.77 -0.13
C MET A 305 -10.87 -14.67 -1.14
N ASP A 306 -10.74 -13.43 -0.68
CA ASP A 306 -10.31 -12.28 -1.50
C ASP A 306 -9.40 -11.38 -0.64
N ILE A 307 -8.08 -11.48 -0.84
CA ILE A 307 -7.05 -10.75 -0.09
C ILE A 307 -6.30 -9.82 -1.06
N ALA A 308 -6.36 -8.52 -0.77
CA ALA A 308 -5.57 -7.50 -1.42
C ALA A 308 -4.14 -7.47 -0.86
N LEU A 309 -3.18 -7.07 -1.69
CA LEU A 309 -1.82 -6.79 -1.24
C LEU A 309 -1.81 -5.49 -0.46
N ALA A 310 -1.13 -5.41 0.68
CA ALA A 310 -1.12 -4.23 1.54
C ALA A 310 -0.16 -3.12 1.05
N LEU A 311 -0.34 -2.74 -0.21
CA LEU A 311 0.25 -1.55 -0.82
C LEU A 311 -0.66 -0.34 -0.60
N ARG A 312 -0.10 0.85 -0.80
CA ARG A 312 -0.80 2.14 -0.66
C ARG A 312 -1.71 2.20 0.60
N THR A 313 -1.13 1.84 1.75
CA THR A 313 -1.83 1.67 3.03
C THR A 313 -1.24 2.58 4.09
N MET A 314 -2.11 3.21 4.88
CA MET A 314 -1.78 3.88 6.14
C MET A 314 -2.09 2.97 7.32
N VAL A 315 -1.28 3.10 8.37
CA VAL A 315 -1.52 2.49 9.68
C VAL A 315 -1.60 3.61 10.72
N PHE A 316 -2.68 3.63 11.50
CA PHE A 316 -2.80 4.47 12.70
C PHE A 316 -2.86 3.59 13.93
N LEU A 317 -2.23 4.04 15.01
CA LEU A 317 -2.21 3.35 16.31
C LEU A 317 -2.96 4.20 17.34
N ASN A 318 -4.00 3.66 17.97
CA ASN A 318 -4.61 4.30 19.13
C ASN A 318 -3.61 4.27 20.29
N ARG A 319 -3.52 5.37 21.06
CA ARG A 319 -2.79 5.40 22.33
C ARG A 319 -3.76 5.73 23.45
N PRO A 320 -3.66 5.09 24.63
CA PRO A 320 -4.61 5.29 25.72
C PRO A 320 -4.61 6.75 26.22
N ARG A 321 -5.68 7.48 25.87
CA ARG A 321 -6.11 8.74 26.50
C ARG A 321 -7.50 8.53 27.12
N TYR A 322 -7.91 9.42 28.02
CA TYR A 322 -9.07 9.22 28.88
C TYR A 322 -10.38 9.87 28.35
N ASP A 323 -10.31 10.62 27.25
CA ASP A 323 -11.25 11.72 26.97
C ASP A 323 -12.15 11.53 25.73
N THR A 324 -12.12 10.37 25.08
CA THR A 324 -12.78 10.13 23.78
C THR A 324 -14.26 9.75 23.89
N MET A 325 -15.12 10.75 24.17
CA MET A 325 -16.57 10.63 23.99
C MET A 325 -17.15 11.75 23.11
N TYR A 326 -17.34 11.43 21.82
CA TYR A 326 -18.20 12.05 20.79
C TYR A 326 -18.54 13.56 20.95
N SER A 327 -17.69 14.45 20.40
CA SER A 327 -17.98 15.91 20.30
C SER A 327 -17.17 16.57 19.16
N TYR A 328 -17.62 16.44 17.91
CA TYR A 328 -16.78 16.56 16.70
C TYR A 328 -16.45 17.96 16.15
N THR A 329 -17.05 19.04 16.68
CA THR A 329 -17.05 20.37 16.05
C THR A 329 -16.01 21.37 16.56
N ASP A 330 -15.25 21.02 17.62
CA ASP A 330 -14.25 21.91 18.23
C ASP A 330 -12.86 21.26 18.18
N ALA A 331 -11.89 21.96 17.58
CA ALA A 331 -10.52 21.49 17.47
C ALA A 331 -9.85 21.26 18.83
N SER A 332 -10.32 21.93 19.89
CA SER A 332 -9.82 21.73 21.27
C SER A 332 -10.19 20.38 21.90
N LYS A 333 -10.98 19.55 21.22
CA LYS A 333 -11.39 18.20 21.68
C LYS A 333 -10.96 17.04 20.76
N ARG A 334 -10.31 17.31 19.64
CA ARG A 334 -9.83 16.26 18.72
C ARG A 334 -8.47 15.72 19.17
N GLN A 335 -8.26 14.41 19.07
CA GLN A 335 -6.95 13.82 19.39
C GLN A 335 -5.96 13.97 18.22
N GLU A 336 -4.68 14.10 18.55
CA GLU A 336 -3.58 14.05 17.58
C GLU A 336 -3.32 12.57 17.24
N TRP A 337 -3.52 12.20 15.98
CA TRP A 337 -3.18 10.89 15.43
C TRP A 337 -1.83 10.94 14.70
N VAL A 338 -1.18 9.78 14.55
CA VAL A 338 -0.03 9.59 13.65
C VAL A 338 -0.41 8.57 12.58
N ALA A 339 -0.31 8.99 11.32
CA ALA A 339 -0.42 8.13 10.16
C ALA A 339 0.97 7.64 9.76
N HIS A 340 1.25 6.35 9.91
CA HIS A 340 2.42 5.70 9.35
C HIS A 340 2.08 5.24 7.92
N LEU A 341 2.95 5.54 6.96
CA LEU A 341 2.68 5.49 5.52
C LEU A 341 3.85 4.78 4.83
N GLU A 342 3.64 3.67 4.14
CA GLU A 342 4.75 2.91 3.53
C GLU A 342 4.58 2.71 2.01
N SER A 343 5.69 2.81 1.28
CA SER A 343 5.78 2.49 -0.16
C SER A 343 7.21 2.18 -0.57
N GLY A 344 7.36 1.41 -1.64
CA GLY A 344 8.63 0.98 -2.19
C GLY A 344 8.68 0.92 -3.71
N ALA A 345 9.84 0.58 -4.24
CA ALA A 345 10.13 0.41 -5.67
C ALA A 345 10.95 -0.87 -5.92
N GLY A 346 10.84 -1.42 -7.14
CA GLY A 346 11.51 -2.64 -7.56
C GLY A 346 12.91 -2.36 -8.07
N ILE A 347 13.93 -2.64 -7.24
CA ILE A 347 15.32 -2.38 -7.58
C ILE A 347 15.86 -3.52 -8.45
N VAL A 348 16.41 -3.14 -9.61
CA VAL A 348 17.09 -4.01 -10.59
C VAL A 348 18.47 -3.43 -10.96
N ALA A 349 19.26 -4.16 -11.75
CA ALA A 349 20.65 -3.81 -12.07
C ALA A 349 20.85 -2.41 -12.69
N ASP A 350 19.87 -1.89 -13.42
CA ASP A 350 19.89 -0.60 -14.11
C ASP A 350 19.17 0.54 -13.37
N SER A 351 18.53 0.29 -12.23
CA SER A 351 17.86 1.30 -11.38
C SER A 351 18.77 2.45 -10.94
N ASP A 352 18.28 3.70 -10.93
CA ASP A 352 18.97 4.86 -10.35
C ASP A 352 18.45 5.19 -8.93
N PRO A 353 19.31 5.31 -7.89
CA PRO A 353 18.88 5.59 -6.51
C PRO A 353 18.04 6.86 -6.31
N SER A 354 18.12 7.85 -7.20
CA SER A 354 17.31 9.07 -7.12
C SER A 354 15.97 8.89 -7.84
N GLU A 355 15.93 8.22 -8.98
CA GLU A 355 14.67 7.93 -9.69
C GLU A 355 13.78 6.98 -8.87
N GLU A 356 14.34 5.90 -8.31
CA GLU A 356 13.61 4.95 -7.46
C GLU A 356 13.09 5.62 -6.16
N GLN A 357 13.79 6.65 -5.65
CA GLN A 357 13.30 7.45 -4.51
C GLN A 357 12.13 8.34 -4.93
N ILE A 358 12.26 9.02 -6.07
CA ILE A 358 11.20 9.87 -6.62
C ILE A 358 9.96 9.04 -6.95
N GLU A 359 10.11 7.78 -7.36
CA GLU A 359 8.98 6.85 -7.50
C GLU A 359 8.31 6.55 -6.15
N CYS A 360 9.08 6.22 -5.10
CA CYS A 360 8.55 6.02 -3.75
C CYS A 360 7.84 7.27 -3.22
N GLU A 361 8.44 8.45 -3.36
CA GLU A 361 7.84 9.73 -3.00
C GLU A 361 6.58 10.05 -3.81
N ASN A 362 6.48 9.65 -5.09
CA ASN A 362 5.30 9.86 -5.92
C ASN A 362 4.17 8.86 -5.63
N LYS A 363 4.50 7.57 -5.41
CA LYS A 363 3.56 6.55 -4.93
C LYS A 363 2.98 6.97 -3.58
N VAL A 364 3.86 7.41 -2.69
CA VAL A 364 3.46 8.03 -1.42
C VAL A 364 2.79 9.37 -1.65
N ALA A 365 3.07 10.19 -2.67
CA ALA A 365 2.26 11.38 -2.94
C ALA A 365 0.81 11.08 -3.35
N GLY A 366 0.34 9.82 -3.30
CA GLY A 366 -1.07 9.41 -3.23
C GLY A 366 -1.64 9.21 -1.81
N LEU A 367 -0.79 9.13 -0.77
CA LEU A 367 -1.09 8.98 0.68
C LEU A 367 -0.38 9.99 1.63
N CYS A 368 0.77 10.48 1.22
CA CYS A 368 1.10 11.90 1.24
C CYS A 368 0.30 12.70 0.18
N ARG A 369 -0.72 12.07 -0.42
CA ARG A 369 -2.08 12.59 -0.56
C ARG A 369 -3.12 11.77 0.27
N ALA A 370 -2.97 11.59 1.60
CA ALA A 370 -3.99 11.07 2.55
C ALA A 370 -4.48 11.85 3.81
N ILE A 371 -3.78 12.84 4.40
CA ILE A 371 -4.22 13.52 5.64
C ILE A 371 -4.45 15.10 5.68
N ASP A 372 -3.81 16.01 4.91
CA ASP A 372 -4.26 17.44 4.68
C ASP A 372 -5.73 17.78 4.26
N LEU A 373 -6.32 17.35 3.11
CA LEU A 373 -7.72 17.67 2.76
C LEU A 373 -8.74 16.89 3.63
N ALA A 374 -8.30 15.84 4.35
CA ALA A 374 -9.08 15.37 5.48
C ALA A 374 -9.18 16.48 6.55
N GLU A 375 -8.06 17.13 6.90
CA GLU A 375 -8.04 18.28 7.79
C GLU A 375 -8.83 19.47 7.22
N SER A 376 -8.65 19.83 5.94
CA SER A 376 -9.31 21.01 5.36
C SER A 376 -10.84 20.86 5.21
N ALA A 377 -11.34 19.63 5.07
CA ALA A 377 -12.77 19.33 5.01
C ALA A 377 -13.42 19.21 6.41
N PHE A 378 -12.71 18.66 7.41
CA PHE A 378 -13.32 18.24 8.67
C PHE A 378 -12.77 18.94 9.94
N VAL A 379 -11.58 19.56 9.88
CA VAL A 379 -10.95 20.29 10.99
C VAL A 379 -11.07 21.79 10.78
N LYS A 380 -11.91 22.45 11.58
CA LYS A 380 -12.07 23.91 11.55
C LYS A 380 -11.00 24.62 12.37
N GLU A 381 -10.15 25.40 11.71
CA GLU A 381 -9.31 26.39 12.40
C GLU A 381 -10.18 27.46 13.09
N ARG A 382 -9.72 27.95 14.25
CA ARG A 382 -10.20 29.23 14.77
C ARG A 382 -9.69 30.36 13.87
N ARG A 383 -10.60 30.98 13.11
CA ARG A 383 -10.42 32.39 12.76
C ARG A 383 -10.50 33.18 14.06
N GLU A 384 -9.36 33.64 14.55
CA GLU A 384 -9.36 34.70 15.57
C GLU A 384 -10.09 35.93 15.02
N PRO A 385 -10.88 36.65 15.83
CA PRO A 385 -11.57 37.85 15.39
C PRO A 385 -10.54 38.95 15.10
N SER A 386 -10.18 39.08 13.83
CA SER A 386 -9.19 40.06 13.36
C SER A 386 -9.52 41.46 13.86
N VAL A 387 -8.64 42.02 14.69
CA VAL A 387 -8.78 43.39 15.21
C VAL A 387 -8.90 44.35 14.03
N LYS A 388 -9.97 45.16 14.01
CA LYS A 388 -10.20 46.17 12.97
C LYS A 388 -9.17 47.31 13.12
N ILE A 389 -8.02 47.15 12.47
CA ILE A 389 -7.10 48.25 12.22
C ILE A 389 -7.63 48.98 10.97
N ASN A 390 -8.16 50.19 11.16
CA ASN A 390 -8.63 51.03 10.06
C ASN A 390 -7.42 51.50 9.23
N GLY A 391 -7.31 51.03 7.99
CA GLY A 391 -6.28 51.44 7.03
C GLY A 391 -6.74 51.16 5.59
N SER A 392 -6.45 52.09 4.68
CA SER A 392 -6.93 52.06 3.29
C SER A 392 -6.24 50.97 2.44
N LEU A 393 -7.01 50.30 1.57
CA LEU A 393 -6.45 49.47 0.50
C LEU A 393 -5.58 50.29 -0.47
N PRO A 394 -4.58 49.64 -1.07
CA PRO A 394 -4.54 49.61 -2.54
C PRO A 394 -4.40 48.20 -3.14
N SER A 395 -4.98 48.03 -4.33
CA SER A 395 -4.64 47.07 -5.42
C SER A 395 -4.17 45.63 -5.07
N LEU A 396 -5.00 44.66 -5.48
CA LEU A 396 -4.55 43.30 -5.83
C LEU A 396 -3.54 43.33 -7.01
N PHE A 397 -2.83 42.22 -7.23
CA PHE A 397 -1.74 42.02 -8.22
C PHE A 397 -0.42 42.76 -7.94
N SER A 398 0.46 42.18 -7.10
CA SER A 398 1.92 42.09 -7.36
C SER A 398 2.75 41.53 -6.16
N ARG A 399 2.66 40.21 -5.85
CA ARG A 399 3.69 39.54 -5.02
C ARG A 399 3.72 38.00 -5.08
N VAL A 400 3.90 37.45 -6.28
CA VAL A 400 4.33 36.04 -6.46
C VAL A 400 5.81 36.02 -6.86
N GLN A 401 6.70 36.24 -5.88
CA GLN A 401 8.13 35.91 -5.96
C GLN A 401 8.81 36.08 -4.58
N SER A 402 9.85 35.27 -4.33
CA SER A 402 10.81 35.38 -3.23
C SER A 402 10.26 35.40 -1.78
N GLN A 403 9.97 34.21 -1.25
CA GLN A 403 10.37 33.85 0.12
C GLN A 403 10.89 32.41 0.16
N SER A 404 12.22 32.26 0.16
CA SER A 404 12.89 30.99 0.40
C SER A 404 12.78 30.61 1.89
N ARG A 405 11.94 29.62 2.20
CA ARG A 405 11.86 29.05 3.55
C ARG A 405 13.19 28.34 3.88
N LYS A 406 14.00 28.96 4.73
CA LYS A 406 15.21 28.33 5.29
C LYS A 406 14.79 27.18 6.22
N TRP A 407 15.27 25.98 5.94
CA TRP A 407 15.23 24.87 6.88
C TRP A 407 16.13 25.19 8.09
N VAL A 408 15.59 25.15 9.30
CA VAL A 408 16.36 25.33 10.54
C VAL A 408 16.66 23.96 11.13
N ILE A 409 17.82 23.41 10.78
CA ILE A 409 18.31 22.15 11.38
C ILE A 409 18.85 22.47 12.79
N SER A 410 18.10 22.08 13.81
CA SER A 410 18.49 22.27 15.22
C SER A 410 19.57 21.25 15.63
N LYS A 411 20.85 21.63 15.54
CA LYS A 411 21.94 20.83 16.12
C LYS A 411 21.76 20.72 17.65
N ALA A 412 21.60 19.50 18.14
CA ALA A 412 21.66 19.22 19.58
C ALA A 412 23.07 19.54 20.12
N ARG A 413 23.14 20.18 21.29
CA ARG A 413 24.42 20.45 21.98
C ARG A 413 24.73 19.35 22.99
N VAL A 414 25.70 18.49 22.68
CA VAL A 414 26.31 17.61 23.69
C VAL A 414 26.92 18.48 24.80
N HIS A 415 26.49 18.27 26.05
CA HIS A 415 27.11 18.87 27.24
C HIS A 415 28.04 17.83 27.88
N GLU A 416 29.29 17.83 27.46
CA GLU A 416 30.31 16.98 28.07
C GLU A 416 30.91 17.69 29.30
N LYS A 417 30.66 17.14 30.50
CA LYS A 417 31.25 17.64 31.74
C LYS A 417 32.72 17.22 31.78
N ARG A 418 33.62 18.19 31.90
CA ARG A 418 35.02 17.93 32.30
C ARG A 418 35.05 17.32 33.70
N LYS A 419 36.02 16.43 33.93
CA LYS A 419 36.58 16.15 35.25
C LYS A 419 37.58 17.24 35.63
#